data_AF-A0ABD3M7D3-F1
#
_entry.id   AF-A0ABD3M7D3-F1
#
_cell.length_a   1.000
_cell.length_b   1.000
_cell.length_c   1.000
_cell.angle_alpha   90.00
_cell.angle_beta   90.00
_cell.angle_gamma   90.00
#
_symmetry.space_group_name_H-M   'P 1'
#
loop_
_entity.id
_entity.type
_entity.pdbx_description
1 polymer ?
#
loop_
_entity_poly.entity_id
_entity_poly.type
_entity_poly.pdbx_seq_one_letter_code
_entity_poly.pdbx_strand_id
1 'polypeptide(L)'
;MTSRKGKEAVFSSLAKSLLDDIVDSTDPSPRRAHELLMALQAESTATTAKDESTNSTPTAAISIEILQNTKIGKVLTRTLKSCSRHRRTSNEQEVWDAAITVANELLAAFKKAADDELLRKKQSATSTESENGIVGLPSSVSAYRQRLISQKKEMYKDPPALPPGNGGPIQIELKLVSTKPKRNTTSGELTFACGADTTLSPLLRDFHPNRTPAEVLRAGSFGGTYFRPIISAVTNIKYTSSSVLDNTVLPEWIADLDKSTMLTSSTYRPQVNKYGVKCGGSLGMWESSGWISDSDPYGWFQWYCRFYSGRRCSDDARQISRWMKSAGVKGRFRSQICNKIIAAGARAEDARISPVIRQTLLHWGLEITEHVLEMHRKRK
;
A
#
# COMPACT_ATOMS: atom_id res chain seq x y z
N MET A 1 41.01 11.81 6.73
CA MET A 1 39.68 11.58 6.12
C MET A 1 39.67 10.23 5.41
N THR A 2 39.25 9.17 6.08
CA THR A 2 39.17 7.83 5.46
C THR A 2 37.72 7.60 5.04
N SER A 3 37.45 7.61 3.73
CA SER A 3 36.12 7.30 3.17
C SER A 3 35.65 5.91 3.61
N ARG A 4 34.33 5.65 3.63
CA ARG A 4 33.71 4.35 3.97
C ARG A 4 34.32 3.18 3.18
N LYS A 5 34.63 3.41 1.89
CA LYS A 5 35.37 2.45 1.04
C LYS A 5 36.82 2.22 1.50
N GLY A 6 37.46 3.24 2.05
CA GLY A 6 38.82 3.15 2.59
C GLY A 6 38.89 2.30 3.87
N LYS A 7 37.89 2.39 4.76
CA LYS A 7 37.83 1.52 5.96
C LYS A 7 37.67 0.05 5.59
N GLU A 8 36.76 -0.26 4.66
CA GLU A 8 36.56 -1.63 4.18
C GLU A 8 37.83 -2.22 3.56
N ALA A 9 38.60 -1.43 2.82
CA ALA A 9 39.89 -1.85 2.28
C ALA A 9 40.92 -2.18 3.37
N VAL A 10 40.97 -1.37 4.44
CA VAL A 10 41.88 -1.60 5.58
C VAL A 10 41.53 -2.90 6.32
N PHE A 11 40.26 -3.11 6.66
CA PHE A 11 39.80 -4.35 7.29
C PHE A 11 40.01 -5.58 6.41
N SER A 12 39.82 -5.44 5.09
CA SER A 12 40.13 -6.51 4.13
C SER A 12 41.62 -6.84 4.09
N SER A 13 42.48 -5.82 4.12
CA SER A 13 43.93 -6.01 4.14
C SER A 13 44.39 -6.73 5.42
N LEU A 14 43.89 -6.30 6.58
CA LEU A 14 44.19 -6.95 7.86
C LEU A 14 43.66 -8.39 7.92
N ALA A 15 42.47 -8.64 7.37
CA ALA A 15 41.92 -10.00 7.25
C ALA A 15 42.84 -10.90 6.42
N LYS A 16 43.38 -10.37 5.32
CA LYS A 16 44.32 -11.11 4.47
C LYS A 16 45.63 -11.40 5.21
N SER A 17 46.24 -10.40 5.84
CA SER A 17 47.49 -10.61 6.61
C SER A 17 47.31 -11.60 7.76
N LEU A 18 46.16 -11.60 8.45
CA LEU A 18 45.87 -12.60 9.48
C LEU A 18 45.74 -14.01 8.92
N LEU A 19 45.21 -14.17 7.70
CA LEU A 19 45.16 -15.47 7.04
C LEU A 19 46.57 -15.92 6.65
N ASP A 20 47.26 -15.09 5.87
CA ASP A 20 48.56 -15.42 5.26
C ASP A 20 49.63 -15.65 6.34
N ASP A 21 49.74 -14.76 7.33
CA ASP A 21 50.85 -14.77 8.28
C ASP A 21 50.60 -15.70 9.47
N ILE A 22 49.32 -15.98 9.83
CA ILE A 22 48.97 -16.67 11.08
C ILE A 22 48.14 -17.94 10.90
N VAL A 23 47.10 -17.91 10.07
CA VAL A 23 46.17 -19.06 9.96
C VAL A 23 46.71 -20.13 9.02
N ASP A 24 47.23 -19.69 7.88
CA ASP A 24 47.69 -20.56 6.78
C ASP A 24 49.24 -20.63 6.74
N SER A 25 49.93 -19.94 7.64
CA SER A 25 51.38 -20.00 7.81
C SER A 25 51.85 -21.32 8.44
N THR A 26 52.98 -21.84 7.96
CA THR A 26 53.63 -23.05 8.49
C THR A 26 54.37 -22.81 9.81
N ASP A 27 54.82 -21.58 10.05
CA ASP A 27 55.54 -21.18 11.27
C ASP A 27 55.14 -19.75 11.69
N PRO A 28 53.94 -19.58 12.28
CA PRO A 28 53.43 -18.27 12.62
C PRO A 28 54.17 -17.68 13.83
N SER A 29 54.52 -16.39 13.74
CA SER A 29 55.19 -15.67 14.84
C SER A 29 54.19 -15.10 15.85
N PRO A 30 54.38 -15.30 17.17
CA PRO A 30 53.52 -14.72 18.19
C PRO A 30 53.54 -13.19 18.19
N ARG A 31 54.70 -12.57 17.91
CA ARG A 31 54.83 -11.11 17.85
C ARG A 31 54.07 -10.54 16.66
N ARG A 32 54.14 -11.21 15.50
CA ARG A 32 53.38 -10.83 14.31
C ARG A 32 51.86 -10.99 14.53
N ALA A 33 51.45 -12.06 15.21
CA ALA A 33 50.05 -12.27 15.57
C ALA A 33 49.54 -11.13 16.46
N HIS A 34 50.31 -10.77 17.48
CA HIS A 34 49.97 -9.69 18.40
C HIS A 34 49.91 -8.33 17.67
N GLU A 35 50.90 -8.01 16.82
CA GLU A 35 50.93 -6.77 16.04
C GLU A 35 49.68 -6.60 15.15
N LEU A 36 49.32 -7.63 14.38
CA LEU A 36 48.16 -7.59 13.49
C LEU A 36 46.85 -7.43 14.26
N LEU A 37 46.73 -8.07 15.43
CA LEU A 37 45.56 -7.97 16.29
C LEU A 37 45.45 -6.58 16.95
N MET A 38 46.57 -5.99 17.37
CA MET A 38 46.61 -4.62 17.88
C MET A 38 46.26 -3.59 16.79
N ALA A 39 46.75 -3.79 15.56
CA ALA A 39 46.36 -2.95 14.42
C ALA A 39 44.85 -3.04 14.13
N LEU A 40 44.28 -4.24 14.19
CA LEU A 40 42.85 -4.45 14.05
C LEU A 40 42.05 -3.79 15.18
N GLN A 41 42.58 -3.81 16.41
CA GLN A 41 41.97 -3.14 17.55
C GLN A 41 41.96 -1.61 17.40
N ALA A 42 43.07 -1.03 16.95
CA ALA A 42 43.16 0.41 16.70
C ALA A 42 42.14 0.88 15.64
N GLU A 43 42.03 0.15 14.53
CA GLU A 43 41.04 0.46 13.47
C GLU A 43 39.60 0.28 13.94
N SER A 44 39.34 -0.70 14.81
CA SER A 44 37.99 -0.94 15.36
C SER A 44 37.52 0.13 16.35
N THR A 45 38.45 0.87 16.97
CA THR A 45 38.15 1.88 17.98
C THR A 45 38.22 3.33 17.44
N ALA A 46 38.77 3.53 16.24
CA ALA A 46 38.86 4.82 15.58
C ALA A 46 37.47 5.41 15.19
N THR A 47 36.95 6.29 16.05
CA THR A 47 35.71 7.04 15.80
C THR A 47 35.98 8.22 14.86
N THR A 48 35.16 8.37 13.81
CA THR A 48 35.21 9.55 12.91
C THR A 48 34.57 10.76 13.58
N ALA A 49 35.31 11.87 13.67
CA ALA A 49 34.79 13.17 14.09
C ALA A 49 33.68 13.68 13.13
N LYS A 50 32.74 14.47 13.67
CA LYS A 50 31.65 15.14 12.94
C LYS A 50 32.21 16.01 11.81
N ASP A 51 31.75 15.79 10.58
CA ASP A 51 31.81 16.81 9.52
C ASP A 51 30.67 17.81 9.78
N GLU A 52 30.99 19.05 10.16
CA GLU A 52 30.00 20.12 10.41
C GLU A 52 29.23 20.56 9.14
N SER A 53 29.59 20.05 7.96
CA SER A 53 28.93 20.36 6.69
C SER A 53 27.87 19.36 6.25
N THR A 54 27.74 18.20 6.90
CA THR A 54 26.69 17.22 6.59
C THR A 54 26.01 16.75 7.88
N ASN A 55 24.69 16.76 7.89
CA ASN A 55 23.86 16.38 9.04
C ASN A 55 23.88 14.84 9.25
N SER A 56 25.07 14.23 9.33
CA SER A 56 25.30 12.79 9.40
C SER A 56 25.68 12.36 10.83
N THR A 57 25.00 11.33 11.30
CA THR A 57 25.17 10.72 12.63
C THR A 57 26.53 10.02 12.74
N PRO A 58 27.19 10.00 13.91
CA PRO A 58 28.47 9.31 14.08
C PRO A 58 28.34 7.83 13.70
N THR A 59 29.07 7.41 12.67
CA THR A 59 29.03 6.02 12.19
C THR A 59 30.02 5.18 12.98
N ALA A 60 29.56 4.07 13.55
CA ALA A 60 30.43 3.13 14.25
C ALA A 60 31.54 2.61 13.31
N ALA A 61 32.76 2.45 13.82
CA ALA A 61 33.92 2.07 13.02
C ALA A 61 33.80 0.66 12.42
N ILE A 62 33.12 -0.25 13.14
CA ILE A 62 32.76 -1.58 12.68
C ILE A 62 31.24 -1.68 12.51
N SER A 63 30.79 -2.17 11.35
CA SER A 63 29.37 -2.35 11.02
C SER A 63 29.10 -3.77 10.52
N ILE A 64 27.83 -4.18 10.53
CA ILE A 64 27.38 -5.46 9.98
C ILE A 64 27.86 -5.63 8.54
N GLU A 65 27.82 -4.57 7.73
CA GLU A 65 28.25 -4.57 6.33
C GLU A 65 29.76 -4.84 6.20
N ILE A 66 30.60 -4.16 7.00
CA ILE A 66 32.06 -4.39 7.00
C ILE A 66 32.37 -5.82 7.45
N LEU A 67 31.71 -6.34 8.49
CA LEU A 67 31.87 -7.73 8.95
C LEU A 67 31.48 -8.74 7.85
N GLN A 68 30.44 -8.43 7.08
CA GLN A 68 29.95 -9.28 6.00
C GLN A 68 30.86 -9.26 4.77
N ASN A 69 31.36 -8.09 4.36
CA ASN A 69 32.14 -7.98 3.13
C ASN A 69 33.58 -8.47 3.33
N THR A 70 34.20 -8.09 4.44
CA THR A 70 35.61 -8.44 4.73
C THR A 70 35.76 -9.84 5.32
N LYS A 71 34.68 -10.42 5.84
CA LYS A 71 34.66 -11.68 6.61
C LYS A 71 35.61 -11.69 7.81
N ILE A 72 36.06 -10.53 8.29
CA ILE A 72 37.08 -10.40 9.33
C ILE A 72 36.73 -11.16 10.62
N GLY A 73 35.46 -11.21 11.03
CA GLY A 73 35.05 -11.97 12.23
C GLY A 73 35.27 -13.49 12.10
N LYS A 74 35.09 -14.05 10.90
CA LYS A 74 35.38 -15.47 10.63
C LYS A 74 36.89 -15.72 10.63
N VAL A 75 37.65 -14.80 10.03
CA VAL A 75 39.12 -14.85 10.02
C VAL A 75 39.65 -14.80 11.46
N LEU A 76 39.19 -13.85 12.26
CA LEU A 76 39.59 -13.69 13.66
C LEU A 76 39.32 -14.95 14.50
N THR A 77 38.19 -15.63 14.27
CA THR A 77 37.89 -16.92 14.91
C THR A 77 38.90 -18.01 14.51
N ARG A 78 39.34 -18.04 13.25
CA ARG A 78 40.38 -18.98 12.77
C ARG A 78 41.75 -18.60 13.35
N THR A 79 42.10 -17.33 13.38
CA THR A 79 43.32 -16.80 13.98
C THR A 79 43.42 -17.20 15.45
N LEU A 80 42.37 -16.98 16.25
CA LEU A 80 42.31 -17.39 17.65
C LEU A 80 42.61 -18.89 17.84
N LYS A 81 42.01 -19.74 16.99
CA LYS A 81 42.26 -21.19 17.01
C LYS A 81 43.71 -21.52 16.63
N SER A 82 44.28 -20.83 15.65
CA SER A 82 45.69 -20.99 15.25
C SER A 82 46.62 -20.61 16.41
N CYS A 83 46.48 -19.40 16.96
CA CYS A 83 47.27 -18.93 18.12
C CYS A 83 47.19 -19.92 19.28
N SER A 84 45.98 -20.40 19.61
CA SER A 84 45.77 -21.37 20.71
C SER A 84 46.46 -22.72 20.47
N ARG A 85 46.64 -23.14 19.20
CA ARG A 85 47.36 -24.36 18.85
C ARG A 85 48.86 -24.16 19.01
N HIS A 86 49.41 -23.10 18.41
CA HIS A 86 50.85 -22.81 18.45
C HIS A 86 51.35 -22.46 19.85
N ARG A 87 50.50 -21.86 20.68
CA ARG A 87 50.79 -21.63 22.11
C ARG A 87 51.21 -22.92 22.84
N ARG A 88 50.60 -24.06 22.52
CA ARG A 88 50.83 -25.33 23.26
C ARG A 88 52.23 -25.90 23.09
N THR A 89 52.89 -25.54 22.00
CA THR A 89 54.20 -26.09 21.61
C THR A 89 55.29 -25.02 21.54
N SER A 90 54.98 -23.76 21.89
CA SER A 90 55.90 -22.63 21.81
C SER A 90 56.59 -22.38 23.16
N ASN A 91 57.82 -21.86 23.10
CA ASN A 91 58.56 -21.36 24.26
C ASN A 91 58.18 -19.91 24.61
N GLU A 92 57.47 -19.18 23.73
CA GLU A 92 56.99 -17.80 23.95
C GLU A 92 55.49 -17.79 24.32
N GLN A 93 55.08 -18.59 25.32
CA GLN A 93 53.67 -18.79 25.67
C GLN A 93 52.97 -17.49 26.09
N GLU A 94 53.65 -16.63 26.86
CA GLU A 94 53.10 -15.35 27.33
C GLU A 94 52.73 -14.41 26.17
N VAL A 95 53.53 -14.39 25.10
CA VAL A 95 53.27 -13.54 23.92
C VAL A 95 52.06 -14.06 23.13
N TRP A 96 51.90 -15.39 23.05
CA TRP A 96 50.69 -15.99 22.48
C TRP A 96 49.45 -15.74 23.33
N ASP A 97 49.57 -15.78 24.66
CA ASP A 97 48.47 -15.48 25.58
C ASP A 97 48.00 -14.02 25.45
N ALA A 98 48.93 -13.08 25.25
CA ALA A 98 48.61 -11.69 24.92
C ALA A 98 47.84 -11.57 23.59
N ALA A 99 48.29 -12.25 22.53
CA ALA A 99 47.59 -12.27 21.24
C ALA A 99 46.17 -12.89 21.35
N ILE A 100 46.05 -14.02 22.07
CA ILE A 100 44.77 -14.70 22.31
C ILE A 100 43.79 -13.79 23.05
N THR A 101 44.28 -13.05 24.05
CA THR A 101 43.47 -12.10 24.83
C THR A 101 42.87 -11.02 23.91
N VAL A 102 43.71 -10.35 23.11
CA VAL A 102 43.25 -9.31 22.17
C VAL A 102 42.26 -9.88 21.14
N ALA A 103 42.49 -11.09 20.62
CA ALA A 103 41.56 -11.71 19.67
C ALA A 103 40.18 -12.00 20.29
N ASN A 104 40.13 -12.45 21.54
CA ASN A 104 38.87 -12.68 22.26
C ASN A 104 38.11 -11.37 22.53
N GLU A 105 38.81 -10.33 22.96
CA GLU A 105 38.22 -9.01 23.18
C GLU A 105 37.63 -8.43 21.89
N LEU A 106 38.35 -8.56 20.77
CA LEU A 106 37.87 -8.12 19.45
C LEU A 106 36.62 -8.89 19.00
N LEU A 107 36.56 -10.20 19.21
CA LEU A 107 35.36 -11.00 18.89
C LEU A 107 34.16 -10.55 19.73
N ALA A 108 34.36 -10.31 21.03
CA ALA A 108 33.32 -9.80 21.90
C ALA A 108 32.84 -8.40 21.47
N ALA A 109 33.78 -7.52 21.12
CA ALA A 109 33.49 -6.18 20.65
C ALA A 109 32.71 -6.17 19.32
N PHE A 110 33.11 -6.99 18.34
CA PHE A 110 32.43 -7.10 17.05
C PHE A 110 31.01 -7.65 17.19
N LYS A 111 30.82 -8.64 18.07
CA LYS A 111 29.49 -9.18 18.37
C LYS A 111 28.60 -8.11 18.99
N LYS A 112 29.10 -7.40 20.02
CA LYS A 112 28.36 -6.31 20.68
C LYS A 112 27.99 -5.21 19.69
N ALA A 113 28.93 -4.79 18.83
CA ALA A 113 28.67 -3.75 17.82
C ALA A 113 27.59 -4.17 16.80
N ALA A 114 27.60 -5.43 16.37
CA ALA A 114 26.56 -5.97 15.48
C ALA A 114 25.19 -6.03 16.17
N ASP A 115 25.13 -6.47 17.43
CA ASP A 115 23.90 -6.52 18.23
C ASP A 115 23.34 -5.11 18.49
N ASP A 116 24.20 -4.14 18.82
CA ASP A 116 23.83 -2.73 19.00
C ASP A 116 23.33 -2.10 17.69
N GLU A 117 23.95 -2.40 16.54
CA GLU A 117 23.47 -1.94 15.24
C GLU A 117 22.12 -2.56 14.87
N LEU A 118 21.92 -3.85 15.18
CA LEU A 118 20.64 -4.54 14.98
C LEU A 118 19.55 -3.95 15.88
N LEU A 119 19.89 -3.62 17.13
CA LEU A 119 19.00 -2.97 18.09
C LEU A 119 18.65 -1.56 17.63
N ARG A 120 19.60 -0.78 17.12
CA ARG A 120 19.35 0.54 16.51
C ARG A 120 18.48 0.46 15.26
N LYS A 121 18.67 -0.55 14.40
CA LYS A 121 17.79 -0.82 13.24
C LYS A 121 16.39 -1.23 13.68
N LYS A 122 16.25 -2.01 14.76
CA LYS A 122 14.95 -2.33 15.38
C LYS A 122 14.32 -1.09 16.00
N GLN A 123 15.07 -0.26 16.72
CA GLN A 123 14.59 0.96 17.34
C GLN A 123 14.24 2.02 16.29
N SER A 124 14.96 2.11 15.15
CA SER A 124 14.57 2.97 14.02
C SER A 124 13.33 2.46 13.28
N ALA A 125 13.14 1.14 13.25
CA ALA A 125 11.91 0.50 12.79
C ALA A 125 10.73 0.65 13.78
N THR A 126 11.02 0.83 15.08
CA THR A 126 10.02 1.12 16.12
C THR A 126 9.72 2.63 16.20
N SER A 127 10.70 3.49 15.90
CA SER A 127 10.51 4.95 15.74
C SER A 127 9.96 5.34 14.36
N THR A 128 9.71 4.36 13.48
CA THR A 128 8.77 4.53 12.36
C THR A 128 7.31 4.29 12.79
N GLU A 129 7.02 4.33 14.09
CA GLU A 129 5.70 4.69 14.61
C GLU A 129 5.51 6.21 14.57
N SER A 130 5.20 6.76 13.38
CA SER A 130 4.62 8.11 13.30
C SER A 130 3.79 8.35 12.03
N GLU A 131 3.05 7.34 11.56
CA GLU A 131 1.93 7.57 10.63
C GLU A 131 0.60 6.97 11.07
N ASN A 132 0.58 6.08 12.08
CA ASN A 132 -0.67 5.46 12.53
C ASN A 132 -1.68 6.47 13.12
N GLY A 133 -1.25 7.69 13.51
CA GLY A 133 -2.12 8.77 13.99
C GLY A 133 -2.22 9.98 13.06
N ILE A 134 -1.49 10.03 11.95
CA ILE A 134 -1.53 11.19 11.05
C ILE A 134 -2.75 11.05 10.15
N VAL A 135 -3.66 12.03 10.25
CA VAL A 135 -4.78 12.17 9.34
C VAL A 135 -4.27 12.66 7.99
N GLY A 136 -4.73 12.02 6.91
CA GLY A 136 -4.37 12.38 5.54
C GLY A 136 -3.91 11.19 4.71
N LEU A 137 -3.51 11.50 3.48
CA LEU A 137 -2.99 10.52 2.52
C LEU A 137 -1.70 9.86 3.05
N PRO A 138 -1.47 8.58 2.74
CA PRO A 138 -0.21 7.92 3.08
C PRO A 138 0.97 8.52 2.30
N SER A 139 2.11 8.74 2.95
CA SER A 139 3.29 9.35 2.31
C SER A 139 4.01 8.42 1.32
N SER A 140 3.84 7.10 1.49
CA SER A 140 4.53 6.10 0.70
C SER A 140 3.76 4.77 0.66
N VAL A 141 4.12 3.91 -0.30
CA VAL A 141 3.57 2.55 -0.43
C VAL A 141 3.80 1.73 0.84
N SER A 142 4.98 1.85 1.44
CA SER A 142 5.32 1.14 2.69
C SER A 142 4.45 1.61 3.86
N ALA A 143 4.31 2.93 4.04
CA ALA A 143 3.46 3.50 5.07
C ALA A 143 1.98 3.09 4.88
N TYR A 144 1.50 3.12 3.63
CA TYR A 144 0.14 2.68 3.32
C TYR A 144 -0.08 1.19 3.63
N ARG A 145 0.89 0.34 3.31
CA ARG A 145 0.87 -1.10 3.61
C ARG A 145 0.78 -1.34 5.12
N GLN A 146 1.60 -0.65 5.91
CA GLN A 146 1.57 -0.76 7.38
C GLN A 146 0.22 -0.31 7.94
N ARG A 147 -0.34 0.79 7.41
CA ARG A 147 -1.65 1.29 7.82
C ARG A 147 -2.79 0.31 7.51
N LEU A 148 -2.78 -0.32 6.33
CA LEU A 148 -3.76 -1.36 5.98
C LEU A 148 -3.66 -2.56 6.93
N ILE A 149 -2.45 -2.99 7.28
CA ILE A 149 -2.20 -4.10 8.23
C ILE A 149 -2.68 -3.73 9.64
N SER A 150 -2.33 -2.54 10.14
CA SER A 150 -2.70 -2.10 11.50
C SER A 150 -4.21 -1.97 11.66
N GLN A 151 -4.91 -1.53 10.61
CA GLN A 151 -6.37 -1.46 10.55
C GLN A 151 -7.06 -2.79 10.21
N LYS A 152 -6.32 -3.91 10.14
CA LYS A 152 -6.83 -5.25 9.81
C LYS A 152 -7.62 -5.30 8.49
N LYS A 153 -7.16 -4.55 7.48
CA LYS A 153 -7.77 -4.53 6.15
C LYS A 153 -7.29 -5.72 5.31
N GLU A 154 -8.17 -6.25 4.48
CA GLU A 154 -7.80 -7.22 3.45
C GLU A 154 -6.77 -6.61 2.49
N MET A 155 -5.62 -7.27 2.34
CA MET A 155 -4.57 -6.86 1.41
C MET A 155 -4.74 -7.61 0.08
N TYR A 156 -5.55 -7.06 -0.83
CA TYR A 156 -5.79 -7.70 -2.13
C TYR A 156 -4.62 -7.52 -3.11
N LYS A 157 -3.89 -6.40 -3.02
CA LYS A 157 -2.64 -6.16 -3.74
C LYS A 157 -1.50 -5.92 -2.77
N ASP A 158 -0.39 -6.63 -2.95
CA ASP A 158 0.85 -6.44 -2.19
C ASP A 158 2.04 -6.33 -3.18
N PRO A 159 2.71 -5.18 -3.28
CA PRO A 159 2.45 -3.94 -2.54
C PRO A 159 1.12 -3.27 -2.92
N PRO A 160 0.47 -2.54 -1.98
CA PRO A 160 -0.78 -1.84 -2.27
C PRO A 160 -0.53 -0.68 -3.25
N ALA A 161 -1.53 -0.39 -4.09
CA ALA A 161 -1.50 0.79 -4.94
C ALA A 161 -1.88 2.04 -4.12
N LEU A 162 -1.12 3.12 -4.27
CA LEU A 162 -1.43 4.38 -3.59
C LEU A 162 -2.80 4.93 -4.01
N PRO A 163 -3.47 5.69 -3.13
CA PRO A 163 -4.68 6.43 -3.48
C PRO A 163 -4.43 7.37 -4.68
N PRO A 164 -5.46 7.64 -5.51
CA PRO A 164 -5.36 8.59 -6.61
C PRO A 164 -5.15 10.03 -6.09
N GLY A 165 -4.61 10.91 -6.95
CA GLY A 165 -4.35 12.32 -6.62
C GLY A 165 -2.95 12.85 -6.99
N ASN A 166 -2.14 12.07 -7.70
CA ASN A 166 -0.79 12.47 -8.17
C ASN A 166 0.12 13.03 -7.06
N GLY A 167 0.02 12.51 -5.84
CA GLY A 167 0.81 12.97 -4.69
C GLY A 167 0.17 14.08 -3.87
N GLY A 168 -1.06 14.49 -4.18
CA GLY A 168 -1.84 15.45 -3.40
C GLY A 168 -3.32 15.04 -3.25
N PRO A 169 -4.10 15.80 -2.46
CA PRO A 169 -5.53 15.56 -2.27
C PRO A 169 -6.32 15.82 -3.55
N ILE A 170 -7.46 15.15 -3.70
CA ILE A 170 -8.36 15.40 -4.84
C ILE A 170 -8.88 16.84 -4.81
N GLN A 171 -8.75 17.53 -5.93
CA GLN A 171 -9.18 18.92 -6.09
C GLN A 171 -10.66 18.97 -6.44
N ILE A 172 -11.48 19.61 -5.61
CA ILE A 172 -12.91 19.77 -5.83
C ILE A 172 -13.17 21.16 -6.39
N GLU A 173 -13.96 21.24 -7.47
CA GLU A 173 -14.37 22.54 -8.01
C GLU A 173 -15.22 23.30 -6.99
N LEU A 174 -14.94 24.59 -6.82
CA LEU A 174 -15.63 25.44 -5.85
C LEU A 174 -17.13 25.62 -6.16
N LYS A 175 -17.49 25.64 -7.45
CA LYS A 175 -18.87 25.82 -7.90
C LYS A 175 -19.45 24.48 -8.30
N LEU A 176 -20.61 24.16 -7.74
CA LEU A 176 -21.41 23.03 -8.20
C LEU A 176 -22.03 23.34 -9.57
N VAL A 177 -22.16 22.32 -10.40
CA VAL A 177 -22.98 22.37 -11.61
C VAL A 177 -24.44 22.50 -11.19
N SER A 178 -25.05 23.66 -11.49
CA SER A 178 -26.43 23.97 -11.10
C SER A 178 -27.49 23.21 -11.91
N THR A 179 -27.13 22.74 -13.10
CA THR A 179 -28.05 21.99 -13.96
C THR A 179 -28.19 20.56 -13.48
N LYS A 180 -29.43 20.13 -13.23
CA LYS A 180 -29.72 18.74 -12.88
C LYS A 180 -29.40 17.82 -14.07
N PRO A 181 -28.98 16.57 -13.82
CA PRO A 181 -28.79 15.58 -14.88
C PRO A 181 -30.07 15.39 -15.70
N LYS A 182 -29.96 15.37 -17.03
CA LYS A 182 -31.11 15.15 -17.90
C LYS A 182 -31.31 13.65 -18.09
N ARG A 183 -32.56 13.19 -18.04
CA ARG A 183 -32.93 11.80 -18.31
C ARG A 183 -33.58 11.69 -19.68
N ASN A 184 -33.09 10.78 -20.52
CA ASN A 184 -33.77 10.39 -21.74
C ASN A 184 -35.02 9.55 -21.40
N THR A 185 -36.19 9.93 -21.91
CA THR A 185 -37.48 9.28 -21.59
C THR A 185 -37.59 7.86 -22.15
N THR A 186 -36.90 7.57 -23.26
CA THR A 186 -36.96 6.29 -23.95
C THR A 186 -35.91 5.31 -23.41
N SER A 187 -34.64 5.73 -23.33
CA SER A 187 -33.55 4.85 -22.87
C SER A 187 -33.40 4.82 -21.35
N GLY A 188 -33.92 5.83 -20.65
CA GLY A 188 -33.71 6.05 -19.22
C GLY A 188 -32.31 6.56 -18.87
N GLU A 189 -31.43 6.75 -19.85
CA GLU A 189 -30.04 7.18 -19.65
C GLU A 189 -29.96 8.61 -19.11
N LEU A 190 -29.00 8.82 -18.23
CA LEU A 190 -28.69 10.10 -17.60
C LEU A 190 -27.50 10.74 -18.32
N THR A 191 -27.62 12.03 -18.60
CA THR A 191 -26.55 12.86 -19.15
C THR A 191 -26.18 13.96 -18.16
N PHE A 192 -24.91 14.34 -18.16
CA PHE A 192 -24.34 15.27 -17.19
C PHE A 192 -23.64 16.42 -17.91
N ALA A 193 -23.73 17.63 -17.34
CA ALA A 193 -22.97 18.78 -17.82
C ALA A 193 -21.54 18.79 -17.24
N CYS A 194 -20.62 19.43 -17.96
CA CYS A 194 -19.28 19.73 -17.47
C CYS A 194 -19.33 20.74 -16.31
N GLY A 195 -18.27 20.73 -15.50
CA GLY A 195 -18.00 21.80 -14.53
C GLY A 195 -17.29 22.98 -15.17
N ALA A 196 -16.49 23.66 -14.38
CA ALA A 196 -15.52 24.64 -14.86
C ALA A 196 -14.46 23.97 -15.74
N ASP A 197 -14.04 22.75 -15.39
CA ASP A 197 -13.17 21.95 -16.25
C ASP A 197 -13.96 21.32 -17.41
N THR A 198 -13.67 21.78 -18.62
CA THR A 198 -14.29 21.30 -19.86
C THR A 198 -13.57 20.10 -20.47
N THR A 199 -12.39 19.71 -19.95
CA THR A 199 -11.64 18.54 -20.44
C THR A 199 -12.39 17.22 -20.23
N LEU A 200 -13.36 17.21 -19.31
CA LEU A 200 -14.25 16.08 -19.05
C LEU A 200 -15.27 15.82 -20.17
N SER A 201 -15.53 16.82 -21.02
CA SER A 201 -16.60 16.80 -22.04
C SER A 201 -16.60 15.55 -22.93
N PRO A 202 -15.46 15.09 -23.50
CA PRO A 202 -15.44 13.89 -24.32
C PRO A 202 -15.87 12.64 -23.55
N LEU A 203 -15.46 12.50 -22.29
CA LEU A 203 -15.83 11.35 -21.46
C LEU A 203 -17.31 11.35 -21.08
N LEU A 204 -17.91 12.52 -20.88
CA LEU A 204 -19.35 12.63 -20.57
C LEU A 204 -20.25 12.21 -21.73
N ARG A 205 -19.77 12.29 -22.98
CA ARG A 205 -20.50 11.79 -24.14
C ARG A 205 -20.68 10.27 -24.15
N ASP A 206 -19.90 9.55 -23.34
CA ASP A 206 -20.00 8.10 -23.24
C ASP A 206 -20.51 7.63 -21.86
N PHE A 207 -20.56 8.51 -20.87
CA PHE A 207 -20.97 8.22 -19.50
C PHE A 207 -22.49 8.34 -19.32
N HIS A 208 -23.19 7.22 -19.47
CA HIS A 208 -24.65 7.15 -19.47
C HIS A 208 -25.21 6.07 -18.53
N PRO A 209 -25.08 6.22 -17.20
CA PRO A 209 -25.84 5.41 -16.26
C PRO A 209 -27.35 5.64 -16.46
N ASN A 210 -28.19 4.63 -16.21
CA ASN A 210 -29.65 4.76 -16.33
C ASN A 210 -30.38 4.68 -14.98
N ARG A 211 -29.64 4.55 -13.88
CA ARG A 211 -30.17 4.62 -12.51
C ARG A 211 -29.58 5.79 -11.74
N THR A 212 -30.44 6.59 -11.11
CA THR A 212 -30.01 7.67 -10.19
C THR A 212 -29.50 7.08 -8.87
N PRO A 213 -28.73 7.84 -8.08
CA PRO A 213 -28.38 7.43 -6.73
C PRO A 213 -29.59 7.00 -5.88
N ALA A 214 -30.70 7.74 -5.97
CA ALA A 214 -31.94 7.41 -5.28
C ALA A 214 -32.51 6.04 -5.70
N GLU A 215 -32.53 5.77 -7.00
CA GLU A 215 -32.99 4.47 -7.54
C GLU A 215 -32.07 3.32 -7.13
N VAL A 216 -30.76 3.53 -7.14
CA VAL A 216 -29.78 2.51 -6.71
C VAL A 216 -29.94 2.20 -5.21
N LEU A 217 -30.16 3.22 -4.37
CA LEU A 217 -30.38 3.04 -2.93
C LEU A 217 -31.69 2.31 -2.65
N ARG A 218 -32.79 2.78 -3.23
CA ARG A 218 -34.13 2.20 -3.03
C ARG A 218 -34.24 0.77 -3.55
N ALA A 219 -33.51 0.43 -4.61
CA ALA A 219 -33.47 -0.93 -5.13
C ALA A 219 -32.79 -1.92 -4.17
N GLY A 220 -32.01 -1.46 -3.19
CA GLY A 220 -31.19 -2.33 -2.38
C GLY A 220 -29.99 -2.83 -3.17
N SER A 221 -28.90 -2.05 -3.13
CA SER A 221 -27.72 -2.36 -3.95
C SER A 221 -26.61 -3.05 -3.17
N PHE A 222 -26.45 -2.71 -1.89
CA PHE A 222 -25.20 -2.94 -1.16
C PHE A 222 -25.38 -3.78 0.11
N GLY A 223 -26.41 -4.62 0.13
CA GLY A 223 -26.71 -5.55 1.21
C GLY A 223 -26.94 -4.87 2.56
N GLY A 224 -27.36 -3.61 2.57
CA GLY A 224 -27.61 -2.86 3.80
C GLY A 224 -26.43 -2.10 4.39
N THR A 225 -25.22 -2.22 3.82
CA THR A 225 -23.98 -1.91 4.56
C THR A 225 -23.16 -0.75 4.01
N TYR A 226 -23.61 -0.09 2.93
CA TYR A 226 -22.76 0.83 2.18
C TYR A 226 -22.27 1.98 3.06
N PHE A 227 -23.17 2.60 3.82
CA PHE A 227 -22.90 3.76 4.67
C PHE A 227 -22.73 3.39 6.14
N ARG A 228 -22.30 2.16 6.45
CA ARG A 228 -21.92 1.77 7.82
C ARG A 228 -20.71 2.57 8.30
N PRO A 229 -20.43 2.66 9.61
CA PRO A 229 -19.20 3.29 10.08
C PRO A 229 -17.95 2.58 9.54
N ILE A 230 -16.95 3.34 9.09
CA ILE A 230 -15.68 2.81 8.58
C ILE A 230 -14.49 3.56 9.19
N ILE A 231 -13.35 2.91 9.25
CA ILE A 231 -12.05 3.59 9.33
C ILE A 231 -11.45 3.50 7.94
N SER A 232 -11.09 4.62 7.32
CA SER A 232 -10.46 4.62 6.00
C SER A 232 -8.95 4.51 6.14
N ALA A 233 -8.34 3.56 5.44
CA ALA A 233 -6.88 3.49 5.35
C ALA A 233 -6.33 4.63 4.46
N VAL A 234 -7.13 5.14 3.52
CA VAL A 234 -6.72 6.24 2.63
C VAL A 234 -6.52 7.54 3.40
N THR A 235 -7.48 7.91 4.27
CA THR A 235 -7.44 9.18 5.01
C THR A 235 -7.00 9.03 6.47
N ASN A 236 -6.94 7.80 6.98
CA ASN A 236 -6.75 7.49 8.39
C ASN A 236 -7.83 8.09 9.33
N ILE A 237 -9.03 8.36 8.80
CA ILE A 237 -10.16 8.92 9.55
C ILE A 237 -11.22 7.84 9.81
N LYS A 238 -11.86 7.91 10.98
CA LYS A 238 -13.09 7.18 11.29
C LYS A 238 -14.31 7.99 10.84
N TYR A 239 -15.07 7.48 9.88
CA TYR A 239 -16.32 8.07 9.40
C TYR A 239 -17.52 7.41 10.07
N THR A 240 -18.48 8.24 10.49
CA THR A 240 -19.75 7.78 11.05
C THR A 240 -20.83 7.78 9.96
N SER A 241 -21.83 6.93 10.12
CA SER A 241 -22.96 6.85 9.18
C SER A 241 -23.67 8.19 8.98
N SER A 242 -23.92 8.94 10.06
CA SER A 242 -24.56 10.26 9.97
C SER A 242 -23.71 11.22 9.14
N SER A 243 -22.40 11.34 9.45
CA SER A 243 -21.50 12.26 8.75
C SER A 243 -21.41 12.02 7.24
N VAL A 244 -21.38 10.75 6.81
CA VAL A 244 -21.31 10.44 5.38
C VAL A 244 -22.66 10.66 4.70
N LEU A 245 -23.77 10.31 5.35
CA LEU A 245 -25.11 10.49 4.78
C LEU A 245 -25.40 11.97 4.57
N ASP A 246 -25.17 12.82 5.58
CA ASP A 246 -25.45 14.26 5.51
C ASP A 246 -24.67 14.97 4.40
N ASN A 247 -23.45 14.51 4.12
CA ASN A 247 -22.59 15.11 3.09
C ASN A 247 -22.73 14.48 1.69
N THR A 248 -23.32 13.29 1.58
CA THR A 248 -23.31 12.52 0.31
C THR A 248 -24.69 12.32 -0.28
N VAL A 249 -25.72 12.17 0.57
CA VAL A 249 -27.04 11.66 0.16
C VAL A 249 -28.10 12.73 0.42
N LEU A 250 -28.85 13.09 -0.62
CA LEU A 250 -29.96 14.03 -0.45
C LEU A 250 -31.07 13.39 0.39
N PRO A 251 -31.66 14.10 1.38
CA PRO A 251 -32.66 13.54 2.29
C PRO A 251 -33.84 12.86 1.57
N GLU A 252 -34.31 13.44 0.46
CA GLU A 252 -35.42 12.91 -0.32
C GLU A 252 -35.11 11.59 -1.05
N TRP A 253 -33.83 11.22 -1.20
CA TRP A 253 -33.46 9.93 -1.78
C TRP A 253 -33.70 8.77 -0.83
N ILE A 254 -33.66 9.06 0.47
CA ILE A 254 -33.77 8.08 1.55
C ILE A 254 -34.97 8.34 2.46
N ALA A 255 -35.87 9.24 2.04
CA ALA A 255 -37.18 9.39 2.64
C ALA A 255 -37.89 8.03 2.64
N ASP A 256 -38.46 7.68 3.80
CA ASP A 256 -39.22 6.46 4.07
C ASP A 256 -38.43 5.14 3.96
N LEU A 257 -37.09 5.20 3.86
CA LEU A 257 -36.25 4.01 3.93
C LEU A 257 -35.90 3.64 5.37
N ASP A 258 -35.93 2.34 5.69
CA ASP A 258 -35.28 1.83 6.89
C ASP A 258 -33.75 1.94 6.74
N LYS A 259 -33.20 3.06 7.20
CA LYS A 259 -31.77 3.37 7.12
C LYS A 259 -30.92 2.34 7.86
N SER A 260 -31.43 1.74 8.94
CA SER A 260 -30.69 0.79 9.76
C SER A 260 -30.44 -0.53 9.02
N THR A 261 -31.44 -0.99 8.27
CA THR A 261 -31.35 -2.24 7.50
C THR A 261 -30.81 -2.02 6.09
N MET A 262 -31.18 -0.92 5.42
CA MET A 262 -30.89 -0.71 4.00
C MET A 262 -29.59 0.04 3.71
N LEU A 263 -29.07 0.82 4.66
CA LEU A 263 -27.94 1.73 4.40
C LEU A 263 -26.76 1.56 5.36
N THR A 264 -27.03 1.38 6.66
CA THR A 264 -26.04 1.57 7.73
C THR A 264 -25.76 0.31 8.57
N SER A 265 -26.33 -0.84 8.19
CA SER A 265 -26.11 -2.12 8.85
C SER A 265 -24.61 -2.45 8.89
N SER A 266 -24.15 -2.99 10.03
CA SER A 266 -22.78 -3.53 10.15
C SER A 266 -22.65 -4.88 9.43
N THR A 267 -23.76 -5.60 9.23
CA THR A 267 -23.80 -6.93 8.64
C THR A 267 -24.42 -6.90 7.25
N TYR A 268 -23.75 -7.54 6.28
CA TYR A 268 -24.25 -7.67 4.92
C TYR A 268 -25.41 -8.66 4.82
N ARG A 269 -26.51 -8.22 4.21
CA ARG A 269 -27.77 -8.96 4.08
C ARG A 269 -28.13 -9.12 2.60
N PRO A 270 -27.85 -10.28 1.96
CA PRO A 270 -28.15 -10.51 0.55
C PRO A 270 -29.63 -10.31 0.20
N GLN A 271 -30.54 -10.58 1.13
CA GLN A 271 -31.99 -10.39 0.98
C GLN A 271 -32.42 -8.93 0.85
N VAL A 272 -31.58 -7.98 1.28
CA VAL A 272 -31.81 -6.54 1.03
C VAL A 272 -31.56 -6.21 -0.43
N ASN A 273 -30.77 -7.01 -1.14
CA ASN A 273 -30.43 -6.73 -2.52
C ASN A 273 -31.57 -7.04 -3.49
N LYS A 274 -31.76 -6.19 -4.51
CA LYS A 274 -32.72 -6.40 -5.60
C LYS A 274 -32.69 -7.81 -6.18
N TYR A 275 -31.49 -8.38 -6.39
CA TYR A 275 -31.31 -9.70 -6.98
C TYR A 275 -31.00 -10.80 -5.95
N GLY A 276 -31.14 -10.52 -4.65
CA GLY A 276 -31.02 -11.54 -3.59
C GLY A 276 -29.63 -12.15 -3.39
N VAL A 277 -28.60 -11.60 -4.03
CA VAL A 277 -27.23 -12.18 -4.02
C VAL A 277 -26.21 -11.21 -3.48
N LYS A 278 -25.19 -11.73 -2.78
CA LYS A 278 -24.02 -10.95 -2.37
C LYS A 278 -23.11 -10.69 -3.58
N CYS A 279 -22.67 -9.45 -3.75
CA CYS A 279 -21.60 -9.09 -4.67
C CYS A 279 -20.80 -7.88 -4.15
N GLY A 280 -19.69 -7.58 -4.83
CA GLY A 280 -18.75 -6.53 -4.45
C GLY A 280 -17.59 -7.05 -3.60
N GLY A 281 -16.47 -6.33 -3.67
CA GLY A 281 -15.28 -6.57 -2.85
C GLY A 281 -15.37 -5.91 -1.46
N SER A 282 -14.48 -6.27 -0.56
CA SER A 282 -14.36 -5.63 0.76
C SER A 282 -13.80 -4.21 0.65
N LEU A 283 -13.97 -3.40 1.70
CA LEU A 283 -13.34 -2.07 1.74
C LEU A 283 -11.80 -2.17 1.60
N GLY A 284 -11.17 -3.15 2.26
CA GLY A 284 -9.73 -3.37 2.18
C GLY A 284 -9.25 -3.71 0.77
N MET A 285 -10.02 -4.52 0.03
CA MET A 285 -9.74 -4.80 -1.38
C MET A 285 -9.76 -3.53 -2.23
N TRP A 286 -10.73 -2.64 -2.02
CA TRP A 286 -10.82 -1.39 -2.76
C TRP A 286 -9.72 -0.39 -2.38
N GLU A 287 -9.40 -0.30 -1.09
CA GLU A 287 -8.32 0.56 -0.57
C GLU A 287 -6.96 0.10 -1.10
N SER A 288 -6.60 -1.19 -0.92
CA SER A 288 -5.32 -1.74 -1.40
C SER A 288 -5.18 -1.74 -2.93
N SER A 289 -6.29 -1.70 -3.67
CA SER A 289 -6.29 -1.62 -5.13
C SER A 289 -6.07 -0.21 -5.70
N GLY A 290 -6.03 0.83 -4.85
CA GLY A 290 -5.93 2.23 -5.29
C GLY A 290 -7.24 2.75 -5.90
N TRP A 291 -8.39 2.20 -5.47
CA TRP A 291 -9.69 2.54 -6.05
C TRP A 291 -10.48 3.59 -5.25
N ILE A 292 -10.08 3.82 -4.00
CA ILE A 292 -10.65 4.79 -3.07
C ILE A 292 -9.78 6.06 -3.09
N SER A 293 -10.41 7.23 -3.17
CA SER A 293 -9.76 8.53 -3.01
C SER A 293 -9.98 9.10 -1.62
N ASP A 294 -9.21 10.11 -1.23
CA ASP A 294 -9.40 10.85 0.02
C ASP A 294 -10.71 11.62 0.06
N SER A 295 -11.13 12.18 -1.09
CA SER A 295 -12.41 12.89 -1.18
C SER A 295 -13.61 11.95 -1.02
N ASP A 296 -13.57 10.73 -1.55
CA ASP A 296 -14.67 9.75 -1.50
C ASP A 296 -14.24 8.44 -0.79
N PRO A 297 -14.13 8.43 0.56
CA PRO A 297 -13.63 7.30 1.35
C PRO A 297 -14.52 6.04 1.29
N TYR A 298 -15.78 6.18 0.86
CA TYR A 298 -16.69 5.06 0.57
C TYR A 298 -16.64 4.62 -0.90
N GLY A 299 -15.82 5.26 -1.73
CA GLY A 299 -15.54 4.85 -3.10
C GLY A 299 -16.58 5.28 -4.13
N TRP A 300 -16.71 4.45 -5.18
CA TRP A 300 -17.42 4.78 -6.42
C TRP A 300 -18.84 5.33 -6.20
N PHE A 301 -19.66 4.69 -5.37
CA PHE A 301 -21.05 5.11 -5.27
C PHE A 301 -21.20 6.42 -4.48
N GLN A 302 -20.32 6.69 -3.51
CA GLN A 302 -20.24 8.02 -2.87
C GLN A 302 -19.84 9.09 -3.89
N TRP A 303 -18.81 8.81 -4.71
CA TRP A 303 -18.45 9.69 -5.82
C TRP A 303 -19.64 9.94 -6.74
N TYR A 304 -20.39 8.89 -7.12
CA TYR A 304 -21.54 8.99 -8.01
C TYR A 304 -22.67 9.84 -7.42
N CYS A 305 -22.97 9.70 -6.12
CA CYS A 305 -23.95 10.53 -5.42
C CYS A 305 -23.61 12.03 -5.52
N ARG A 306 -22.35 12.37 -5.25
CA ARG A 306 -21.88 13.76 -5.27
C ARG A 306 -21.76 14.29 -6.70
N PHE A 307 -21.30 13.47 -7.64
CA PHE A 307 -21.22 13.79 -9.06
C PHE A 307 -22.62 14.09 -9.63
N TYR A 308 -23.61 13.25 -9.28
CA TYR A 308 -25.01 13.47 -9.64
C TYR A 308 -25.58 14.76 -9.05
N SER A 309 -25.16 15.12 -7.83
CA SER A 309 -25.55 16.37 -7.16
C SER A 309 -24.79 17.61 -7.66
N GLY A 310 -23.99 17.48 -8.72
CA GLY A 310 -23.31 18.60 -9.38
C GLY A 310 -21.86 18.84 -8.94
N ARG A 311 -21.30 18.05 -8.01
CA ARG A 311 -19.87 18.16 -7.66
C ARG A 311 -19.01 17.70 -8.83
N ARG A 312 -17.94 18.44 -9.11
CA ARG A 312 -16.88 18.03 -10.04
C ARG A 312 -15.54 18.05 -9.33
N CYS A 313 -14.64 17.16 -9.72
CA CYS A 313 -13.32 17.06 -9.11
C CYS A 313 -12.28 16.44 -10.04
N SER A 314 -11.00 16.55 -9.67
CA SER A 314 -9.88 16.00 -10.42
C SER A 314 -9.89 14.47 -10.55
N ASP A 315 -10.76 13.76 -9.83
CA ASP A 315 -10.93 12.30 -9.90
C ASP A 315 -12.00 11.84 -10.92
N ASP A 316 -12.77 12.78 -11.49
CA ASP A 316 -13.95 12.45 -12.30
C ASP A 316 -13.58 11.62 -13.55
N ALA A 317 -12.51 11.99 -14.25
CA ALA A 317 -12.06 11.28 -15.44
C ALA A 317 -11.70 9.81 -15.13
N ARG A 318 -11.03 9.56 -13.99
CA ARG A 318 -10.68 8.20 -13.54
C ARG A 318 -11.94 7.41 -13.24
N GLN A 319 -12.88 8.00 -12.51
CA GLN A 319 -14.11 7.35 -12.09
C GLN A 319 -14.98 7.00 -13.31
N ILE A 320 -15.19 7.94 -14.24
CA ILE A 320 -15.91 7.69 -15.50
C ILE A 320 -15.22 6.59 -16.32
N SER A 321 -13.89 6.61 -16.43
CA SER A 321 -13.15 5.55 -17.13
C SER A 321 -13.37 4.17 -16.52
N ARG A 322 -13.45 4.07 -15.18
CA ARG A 322 -13.78 2.80 -14.49
C ARG A 322 -15.20 2.33 -14.79
N TRP A 323 -16.16 3.24 -14.81
CA TRP A 323 -17.53 2.94 -15.22
C TRP A 323 -17.56 2.44 -16.66
N MET A 324 -16.88 3.11 -17.59
CA MET A 324 -16.81 2.71 -19.00
C MET A 324 -16.30 1.28 -19.18
N LYS A 325 -15.24 0.92 -18.45
CA LYS A 325 -14.65 -0.43 -18.47
C LYS A 325 -15.57 -1.49 -17.85
N SER A 326 -16.47 -1.09 -16.95
CA SER A 326 -17.32 -2.02 -16.18
C SER A 326 -18.73 -2.14 -16.76
N ALA A 327 -19.43 -1.01 -16.88
CA ALA A 327 -20.83 -0.87 -17.22
C ALA A 327 -21.08 -0.11 -18.54
N GLY A 328 -20.09 0.58 -19.09
CA GLY A 328 -20.22 1.28 -20.38
C GLY A 328 -20.56 0.35 -21.55
N VAL A 329 -20.79 0.91 -22.74
CA VAL A 329 -21.25 0.18 -23.94
C VAL A 329 -20.38 -1.05 -24.26
N LYS A 330 -19.06 -0.94 -24.05
CA LYS A 330 -18.08 -2.04 -24.21
C LYS A 330 -17.59 -2.62 -22.88
N GLY A 331 -18.24 -2.25 -21.77
CA GLY A 331 -17.87 -2.65 -20.43
C GLY A 331 -17.98 -4.16 -20.22
N ARG A 332 -17.08 -4.70 -19.40
CA ARG A 332 -16.95 -6.13 -19.12
C ARG A 332 -18.27 -6.74 -18.65
N PHE A 333 -18.88 -6.16 -17.63
CA PHE A 333 -20.07 -6.71 -16.99
C PHE A 333 -21.31 -6.56 -17.88
N ARG A 334 -21.49 -5.39 -18.52
CA ARG A 334 -22.59 -5.16 -19.48
C ARG A 334 -22.50 -6.14 -20.65
N SER A 335 -21.34 -6.27 -21.28
CA SER A 335 -21.18 -7.18 -22.43
C SER A 335 -21.41 -8.64 -22.03
N GLN A 336 -20.88 -9.06 -20.87
CA GLN A 336 -21.05 -10.43 -20.39
C GLN A 336 -22.51 -10.80 -20.16
N ILE A 337 -23.29 -9.93 -19.51
CA ILE A 337 -24.70 -10.23 -19.24
C ILE A 337 -25.57 -10.16 -20.50
N CYS A 338 -25.38 -9.15 -21.37
CA CYS A 338 -26.15 -9.06 -22.62
C CYS A 338 -25.93 -10.30 -23.50
N ASN A 339 -24.69 -10.77 -23.62
CA ASN A 339 -24.39 -12.00 -24.35
C ASN A 339 -25.10 -13.22 -23.77
N LYS A 340 -25.16 -13.34 -22.44
CA LYS A 340 -25.87 -14.46 -21.78
C LYS A 340 -27.38 -14.39 -21.97
N ILE A 341 -27.98 -13.21 -21.91
CA ILE A 341 -29.42 -13.03 -22.16
C ILE A 341 -29.76 -13.40 -23.60
N ILE A 342 -28.98 -12.92 -24.57
CA ILE A 342 -29.16 -13.23 -26.00
C ILE A 342 -29.00 -14.73 -26.25
N ALA A 343 -27.94 -15.36 -25.71
CA ALA A 343 -27.70 -16.79 -25.88
C ALA A 343 -28.82 -17.66 -25.29
N ALA A 344 -29.49 -17.19 -24.23
CA ALA A 344 -30.62 -17.87 -23.62
C ALA A 344 -31.96 -17.61 -24.33
N GLY A 345 -32.01 -16.74 -25.35
CA GLY A 345 -33.26 -16.32 -25.98
C GLY A 345 -34.22 -15.60 -25.01
N ALA A 346 -33.69 -15.03 -23.94
CA ALA A 346 -34.48 -14.47 -22.84
C ALA A 346 -34.69 -12.96 -23.01
N ARG A 347 -35.62 -12.43 -22.21
CA ARG A 347 -35.86 -10.99 -22.08
C ARG A 347 -34.84 -10.33 -21.15
N ALA A 348 -34.62 -9.03 -21.33
CA ALA A 348 -33.73 -8.21 -20.53
C ALA A 348 -34.07 -8.26 -19.03
N GLU A 349 -35.36 -8.39 -18.69
CA GLU A 349 -35.85 -8.40 -17.31
C GLU A 349 -35.61 -9.72 -16.57
N ASP A 350 -35.19 -10.80 -17.24
CA ASP A 350 -35.05 -12.12 -16.60
C ASP A 350 -33.94 -12.13 -15.53
N ALA A 351 -34.34 -11.87 -14.29
CA ALA A 351 -33.47 -11.73 -13.13
C ALA A 351 -32.67 -13.01 -12.81
N ARG A 352 -33.10 -14.17 -13.31
CA ARG A 352 -32.42 -15.46 -13.09
C ARG A 352 -31.10 -15.54 -13.85
N ILE A 353 -30.96 -14.78 -14.94
CA ILE A 353 -29.73 -14.76 -15.74
C ILE A 353 -28.68 -13.89 -15.06
N SER A 354 -27.67 -14.56 -14.49
CA SER A 354 -26.49 -13.93 -13.86
C SER A 354 -26.84 -12.85 -12.82
N PRO A 355 -27.59 -13.19 -11.75
CA PRO A 355 -28.02 -12.22 -10.73
C PRO A 355 -26.84 -11.46 -10.10
N VAL A 356 -25.68 -12.09 -9.95
CA VAL A 356 -24.45 -11.45 -9.41
C VAL A 356 -23.97 -10.33 -10.34
N ILE A 357 -24.01 -10.52 -11.66
CA ILE A 357 -23.62 -9.47 -12.62
C ILE A 357 -24.66 -8.36 -12.65
N ARG A 358 -25.96 -8.69 -12.57
CA ARG A 358 -27.04 -7.70 -12.46
C ARG A 358 -26.86 -6.81 -11.22
N GLN A 359 -26.61 -7.43 -10.07
CA GLN A 359 -26.35 -6.72 -8.82
C GLN A 359 -25.08 -5.85 -8.92
N THR A 360 -24.03 -6.37 -9.56
CA THR A 360 -22.79 -5.61 -9.80
C THR A 360 -23.04 -4.39 -10.69
N LEU A 361 -23.80 -4.52 -11.78
CA LEU A 361 -24.13 -3.39 -12.65
C LEU A 361 -24.99 -2.34 -11.93
N LEU A 362 -25.88 -2.77 -11.03
CA LEU A 362 -26.66 -1.87 -10.21
C LEU A 362 -25.78 -1.00 -9.30
N HIS A 363 -24.67 -1.54 -8.77
CA HIS A 363 -23.65 -0.73 -8.04
C HIS A 363 -23.06 0.39 -8.92
N TRP A 364 -22.95 0.14 -10.23
CA TRP A 364 -22.47 1.09 -11.22
C TRP A 364 -23.58 2.00 -11.78
N GLY A 365 -24.79 1.97 -11.22
CA GLY A 365 -25.91 2.80 -11.70
C GLY A 365 -26.45 2.37 -13.07
N LEU A 366 -26.24 1.10 -13.46
CA LEU A 366 -26.76 0.54 -14.69
C LEU A 366 -27.68 -0.64 -14.39
N GLU A 367 -28.87 -0.63 -14.99
CA GLU A 367 -29.72 -1.80 -15.13
C GLU A 367 -29.89 -2.20 -16.59
N ILE A 368 -29.90 -3.50 -16.87
CA ILE A 368 -30.11 -4.01 -18.22
C ILE A 368 -31.60 -3.91 -18.57
N THR A 369 -31.91 -3.06 -19.53
CA THR A 369 -33.25 -2.90 -20.12
C THR A 369 -33.29 -3.48 -21.53
N GLU A 370 -34.47 -3.63 -22.12
CA GLU A 370 -34.59 -4.03 -23.53
C GLU A 370 -33.87 -3.03 -24.46
N HIS A 371 -33.92 -1.74 -24.15
CA HIS A 371 -33.17 -0.74 -24.92
C HIS A 371 -31.66 -1.01 -24.87
N VAL A 372 -31.11 -1.29 -23.68
CA VAL A 372 -29.68 -1.61 -23.50
C VAL A 372 -29.29 -2.87 -24.28
N LEU A 373 -30.17 -3.88 -24.28
CA LEU A 373 -29.99 -5.14 -24.97
C LEU A 373 -30.04 -4.96 -26.49
N GLU A 374 -30.98 -4.16 -26.98
CA GLU A 374 -31.13 -3.85 -28.40
C GLU A 374 -29.94 -3.09 -28.96
N MET A 375 -29.46 -2.07 -28.23
CA MET A 375 -28.24 -1.36 -28.59
C MET A 375 -27.01 -2.29 -28.59
N HIS A 376 -26.99 -3.32 -27.73
CA HIS A 376 -25.93 -4.33 -27.74
C HIS A 376 -26.01 -5.26 -28.95
N ARG A 377 -27.22 -5.62 -29.42
CA ARG A 377 -27.41 -6.41 -30.65
C ARG A 377 -26.90 -5.66 -31.88
N LYS A 378 -27.24 -4.38 -32.00
CA LYS A 378 -26.85 -3.50 -33.12
C LYS A 378 -25.34 -3.22 -33.21
N ARG A 379 -24.57 -3.56 -32.17
CA ARG A 379 -23.13 -3.36 -32.12
C ARG A 379 -22.35 -4.45 -32.87
N LYS A 380 -22.97 -5.60 -33.13
CA LYS A 380 -22.31 -6.76 -33.74
C LYS A 380 -22.11 -6.58 -35.23
#